data_AF-A0A377K062-F1
#
_entry.id   AF-A0A377K062-F1
#
_cell.length_a   1.000
_cell.length_b   1.000
_cell.length_c   1.000
_cell.angle_alpha   90.00
_cell.angle_beta   90.00
_cell.angle_gamma   90.00
#
_symmetry.space_group_name_H-M   'P 1'
#
loop_
_entity.id
_entity.type
_entity.pdbx_description
1 polymer ?
#
loop_
_entity_poly.entity_id
_entity_poly.type
_entity_poly.pdbx_seq_one_letter_code
_entity_poly.pdbx_strand_id
1 'polypeptide(L)' 'MLNLFVGLDIYTGLLLLLALAFVLFYEAINGFHDTANAVATVIYTRAMQPQLAVVMAAFF' A
#
# COMPACT_ATOMS: atom_id res chain seq x y z
N MET A 1 -16.93 7.06 17.88
CA MET A 1 -16.53 6.15 16.79
C MET A 1 -16.12 4.76 17.31
N LEU A 2 -15.36 4.64 18.40
CA LEU A 2 -14.99 3.32 18.95
C LEU A 2 -16.14 2.49 19.54
N ASN A 3 -17.29 3.12 19.83
CA ASN A 3 -18.51 2.40 20.23
C ASN A 3 -19.05 1.45 19.14
N LEU A 4 -18.61 1.56 17.88
CA LEU A 4 -18.96 0.60 16.82
C LEU A 4 -18.47 -0.82 17.13
N PHE A 5 -17.46 -0.95 17.98
CA PHE A 5 -16.86 -2.24 18.33
C PHE A 5 -17.42 -2.81 19.64
N VAL A 6 -18.21 -2.04 20.38
CA VAL A 6 -18.83 -2.44 21.65
C VAL A 6 -20.05 -3.31 21.34
N GLY A 7 -19.84 -4.61 21.25
CA GLY A 7 -20.88 -5.60 20.89
C GLY A 7 -20.47 -6.56 19.77
N LEU A 8 -19.25 -6.43 19.23
CA LEU A 8 -18.70 -7.40 18.29
C LEU A 8 -18.42 -8.72 18.99
N ASP A 9 -18.93 -9.79 18.39
CA ASP A 9 -18.55 -11.14 18.76
C ASP A 9 -17.06 -11.39 18.44
N ILE A 10 -16.42 -12.24 19.25
CA ILE A 10 -14.97 -12.50 19.16
C ILE A 10 -14.58 -13.01 17.77
N TYR A 11 -15.40 -13.87 17.17
CA TYR A 11 -15.16 -14.40 15.83
C TYR A 11 -15.17 -13.28 14.78
N THR A 12 -16.12 -12.35 14.86
CA THR A 12 -16.19 -11.22 13.94
C THR A 12 -15.03 -10.25 14.15
N GLY A 13 -14.60 -10.02 15.39
CA GLY A 13 -13.41 -9.22 15.68
C GLY A 13 -12.12 -9.82 15.08
N LEU A 14 -11.95 -11.14 15.19
CA LEU A 14 -10.83 -11.85 14.56
C LEU A 14 -10.86 -11.78 13.03
N LEU A 15 -12.05 -11.92 12.42
CA LEU A 15 -12.22 -11.78 10.97
C LEU A 15 -11.89 -10.37 10.47
N LEU A 16 -12.26 -9.32 11.22
CA LEU A 16 -11.90 -7.94 10.87
C LEU A 16 -10.39 -7.71 10.92
N LEU A 17 -9.70 -8.22 11.93
CA LEU A 17 -8.24 -8.14 12.00
C LEU A 17 -7.58 -8.90 10.85
N LEU A 18 -8.08 -10.08 10.51
CA LEU A 18 -7.59 -10.87 9.39
C LEU A 18 -7.82 -10.14 8.05
N ALA A 19 -9.00 -9.58 7.85
CA ALA A 19 -9.32 -8.80 6.65
C ALA A 19 -8.41 -7.57 6.53
N LEU A 20 -8.18 -6.84 7.62
CA LEU A 20 -7.25 -5.70 7.65
C LEU A 20 -5.83 -6.13 7.28
N ALA A 21 -5.35 -7.26 7.83
CA ALA A 21 -4.04 -7.79 7.49
C ALA A 21 -3.92 -8.13 6.00
N PHE A 22 -4.94 -8.77 5.41
CA PHE A 22 -4.96 -9.06 3.97
C PHE A 22 -4.98 -7.79 3.13
N VAL A 23 -5.79 -6.79 3.48
CA VAL A 23 -5.86 -5.53 2.74
C VAL A 23 -4.52 -4.80 2.79
N LEU A 24 -3.89 -4.69 3.96
CA LEU A 24 -2.56 -4.08 4.09
C LEU A 24 -1.51 -4.80 3.23
N PHE A 25 -1.53 -6.13 3.21
CA PHE A 25 -0.59 -6.91 2.40
C PHE A 25 -0.85 -6.74 0.90
N TYR A 26 -2.13 -6.72 0.50
CA TYR A 26 -2.53 -6.47 -0.88
C TYR A 26 -2.11 -5.07 -1.34
N GLU A 27 -2.39 -4.03 -0.56
CA GLU A 27 -1.97 -2.66 -0.88
C GLU A 27 -0.45 -2.54 -0.97
N ALA A 28 0.31 -3.20 -0.08
CA ALA A 28 1.76 -3.22 -0.16
C ALA A 28 2.24 -3.81 -1.49
N ILE A 29 1.69 -4.96 -1.91
CA ILE A 29 2.05 -5.60 -3.19
C ILE A 29 1.72 -4.70 -4.38
N ASN A 30 0.53 -4.11 -4.40
CA ASN A 30 0.13 -3.22 -5.51
C ASN A 30 1.03 -1.99 -5.55
N GLY A 31 1.36 -1.39 -4.40
CA GLY A 31 2.26 -0.24 -4.30
C GLY A 31 3.63 -0.51 -4.93
N PHE A 32 4.20 -1.70 -4.74
CA PHE A 32 5.46 -2.08 -5.40
C PHE A 32 5.33 -2.18 -6.93
N HIS A 33 4.24 -2.76 -7.41
CA HIS A 33 4.01 -2.90 -8.85
C HIS A 33 3.77 -1.55 -9.53
N ASP A 34 2.99 -0.68 -8.88
CA ASP A 34 2.70 0.66 -9.39
C ASP A 34 3.94 1.57 -9.34
N THR A 35 4.77 1.44 -8.31
CA THR A 35 6.07 2.14 -8.23
C THR A 35 6.97 1.76 -9.40
N ALA A 36 7.04 0.46 -9.75
CA ALA A 36 7.83 0.01 -10.89
C ALA A 36 7.33 0.61 -12.21
N ASN A 37 6.02 0.68 -12.40
CA ASN A 37 5.41 1.28 -13.59
C ASN A 37 5.64 2.80 -13.68
N ALA A 38 5.50 3.52 -12.56
CA ALA A 38 5.70 4.96 -12.49
C ALA A 38 7.17 5.37 -12.75
N VAL A 39 8.12 4.60 -12.22
CA VAL A 39 9.56 4.89 -12.31
C VAL A 39 10.14 4.49 -13.67
N ALA A 40 9.59 3.48 -14.33
CA ALA A 40 10.12 2.95 -15.60
C ALA A 40 10.22 4.00 -16.71
N THR A 41 9.16 4.80 -16.92
CA THR A 41 9.13 5.82 -17.98
C THR A 41 10.10 6.97 -17.70
N VAL A 42 10.16 7.44 -16.45
CA VAL A 42 11.04 8.54 -16.02
C VAL A 42 12.51 8.15 -16.15
N ILE A 43 12.87 6.91 -15.76
CA ILE A 43 14.25 6.40 -15.91
C ILE A 43 14.59 6.17 -17.39
N TYR A 44 13.71 5.54 -18.15
CA TYR A 44 13.98 5.17 -19.54
C TYR A 44 14.17 6.40 -20.44
N THR A 45 13.39 7.45 -20.21
CA THR A 45 13.51 8.74 -20.91
C THR A 45 14.67 9.60 -20.41
N ARG A 46 15.37 9.17 -19.34
CA ARG A 46 16.42 9.92 -18.64
C ARG A 46 15.95 11.28 -18.11
N ALA A 47 14.67 11.42 -17.81
CA ALA A 47 14.11 12.65 -17.25
C ALA A 47 14.62 12.90 -15.81
N MET A 48 14.94 11.84 -15.07
CA MET A 48 15.45 11.93 -13.71
C MET A 48 16.46 10.80 -13.43
N GLN A 49 17.40 11.04 -12.51
CA GLN A 49 18.27 9.97 -12.01
C GLN A 49 17.45 8.88 -11.29
N PRO A 50 17.78 7.58 -11.46
CA PRO A 50 17.02 6.47 -10.89
C PRO A 50 16.73 6.58 -9.39
N GLN A 51 17.72 7.02 -8.62
CA GLN A 51 17.61 7.17 -7.18
C GLN A 51 16.55 8.21 -6.79
N LEU A 52 16.51 9.34 -7.50
CA LEU A 52 15.54 10.39 -7.24
C LEU A 52 14.14 9.98 -7.70
N ALA A 53 14.02 9.24 -8.81
CA ALA A 53 12.73 8.75 -9.29
C ALA A 53 12.07 7.77 -8.30
N VAL A 54 12.85 6.88 -7.68
CA VAL A 54 12.35 5.95 -6.65
C VAL A 54 11.92 6.70 -5.39
N VAL A 55 12.70 7.70 -4.94
CA VAL A 55 12.34 8.51 -3.76
C VAL A 55 11.06 9.30 -4.01
N MET A 56 10.90 9.87 -5.22
CA MET A 56 9.68 10.58 -5.59
C MET A 56 8.47 9.66 -5.60
N ALA A 57 8.57 8.46 -6.18
CA ALA A 57 7.49 7.48 -6.20
C ALA A 57 7.16 6.89 -4.82
N ALA A 58 8.09 6.94 -3.86
CA ALA A 58 7.83 6.53 -2.48
C ALA A 58 7.12 7.61 -1.66
N PHE A 59 7.26 8.89 -2.04
CA PHE A 59 6.70 10.02 -1.31
C PHE A 59 5.33 10.46 -1.86
N PHE A 60 5.12 10.31 -3.16
CA PHE A 60 3.90 10.68 -3.89
C PHE A 60 3.14 9.44 -4.34
#